data_AF-A0AAN7HSJ5-F1
#
_entry.id   AF-A0AAN7HSJ5-F1
#
_cell.length_a   1.000
_cell.length_b   1.000
_cell.length_c   1.000
_cell.angle_alpha   90.00
_cell.angle_beta   90.00
_cell.angle_gamma   90.00
#
_symmetry.space_group_name_H-M   'P 1'
#
loop_
_entity.id
_entity.type
_entity.pdbx_description
1 polymer ?
#
loop_
_entity_poly.entity_id
_entity_poly.type
_entity_poly.pdbx_seq_one_letter_code
_entity_poly.pdbx_strand_id
1 'polypeptide(L)' 'MKFTIATVLALAATAFAYPAVDKNAPAKRQNIAGNIDPSVSSMTDASGNVVPFDATKVFKDATAKGI' A
#
# COMPACT_ATOMS: atom_id res chain seq x y z
N MET A 1 41.59 -10.75 -12.52
CA MET A 1 40.51 -11.09 -13.46
C MET A 1 39.29 -11.72 -12.78
N LYS A 2 39.42 -12.83 -12.04
CA LYS A 2 38.27 -13.47 -11.35
C LYS A 2 37.53 -12.53 -10.39
N PHE A 3 38.27 -11.79 -9.57
CA PHE A 3 37.67 -10.82 -8.64
C PHE A 3 36.97 -9.67 -9.35
N THR A 4 37.57 -9.14 -10.42
CA THR A 4 37.00 -8.05 -11.22
C THR A 4 35.67 -8.45 -11.86
N ILE A 5 35.57 -9.68 -12.38
CA ILE A 5 34.34 -10.21 -12.96
C ILE A 5 33.26 -10.34 -11.87
N ALA A 6 33.62 -10.86 -10.70
CA ALA A 6 32.69 -10.97 -9.58
C ALA A 6 32.18 -9.61 -9.10
N THR A 7 33.03 -8.57 -9.06
CA THR A 7 32.60 -7.22 -8.65
C THR A 7 31.62 -6.62 -9.65
N VAL A 8 31.87 -6.76 -10.95
CA VAL A 8 30.97 -6.24 -12.00
C VAL A 8 29.63 -6.99 -11.98
N LEU A 9 29.64 -8.30 -11.77
CA LEU A 9 28.41 -9.10 -11.69
C LEU A 9 27.58 -8.74 -10.45
N ALA A 10 28.23 -8.53 -9.31
CA ALA A 10 27.57 -8.08 -8.08
C ALA A 10 26.95 -6.69 -8.26
N LEU A 11 27.64 -5.77 -8.93
CA LEU A 11 27.13 -4.43 -9.22
C LEU A 11 25.93 -4.45 -10.18
N ALA A 12 25.97 -5.32 -11.19
CA ALA A 12 24.84 -5.49 -12.10
C ALA A 12 23.62 -6.07 -11.37
N ALA A 13 23.84 -7.10 -10.52
CA ALA A 13 22.77 -7.72 -9.74
C ALA A 13 22.08 -6.72 -8.80
N THR A 14 22.82 -5.83 -8.14
CA THR A 14 22.21 -4.81 -7.27
C THR A 14 21.43 -3.75 -8.04
N ALA A 15 21.87 -3.39 -9.25
CA ALA A 15 21.14 -2.45 -10.11
C ALA A 15 19.79 -3.04 -10.60
N PHE A 16 19.73 -4.34 -10.90
CA PHE A 16 18.49 -5.02 -11.28
C PHE A 16 17.60 -5.36 -10.08
N ALA A 17 18.20 -5.63 -8.91
CA ALA A 17 17.47 -5.92 -7.68
C ALA A 17 16.94 -4.65 -7.00
N TYR A 18 17.48 -3.48 -7.32
CA TYR A 18 16.89 -2.22 -6.88
C TYR A 18 15.47 -2.18 -7.45
N PRO A 19 14.43 -2.14 -6.60
CA PRO A 19 13.09 -2.02 -7.09
C PRO A 19 13.06 -0.80 -8.00
N ALA A 20 12.44 -0.90 -9.17
CA ALA A 20 12.10 0.24 -10.00
C ALA A 20 11.03 1.06 -9.24
N VAL A 21 11.41 1.61 -8.09
CA VAL A 21 10.68 2.62 -7.38
C VAL A 21 10.89 3.82 -8.28
N ASP A 22 9.92 4.03 -9.14
CA ASP A 22 9.80 5.31 -9.80
C ASP A 22 9.90 6.36 -8.67
N LYS A 23 10.95 7.18 -8.75
CA LYS A 23 11.22 8.28 -7.81
C LYS A 23 10.05 9.25 -7.74
N ASN A 24 9.18 9.21 -8.76
CA ASN A 24 7.89 9.89 -8.83
C ASN A 24 6.69 8.94 -8.69
N ALA A 25 6.87 7.61 -8.54
CA ALA A 25 5.77 6.74 -8.17
C ALA A 25 5.30 7.25 -6.81
N PRO A 26 4.07 7.79 -6.73
CA PRO A 26 3.54 8.20 -5.46
C PRO A 26 3.56 6.94 -4.60
N ALA A 27 4.38 6.92 -3.54
CA ALA A 27 4.41 5.83 -2.56
C ALA A 27 2.96 5.49 -2.25
N LYS A 28 2.45 4.38 -2.80
CA LYS A 28 1.03 4.18 -3.19
C LYS A 28 0.14 5.02 -2.30
N ARG A 29 -0.08 6.28 -2.69
CA ARG A 29 -0.73 7.22 -1.79
C ARG A 29 -2.12 6.65 -1.66
N GLN A 30 -2.50 6.32 -0.43
CA GLN A 30 -3.86 5.98 -0.11
C GLN A 30 -4.72 7.02 -0.81
N ASN A 31 -5.43 6.60 -1.85
CA ASN A 31 -6.19 7.53 -2.67
C ASN A 31 -7.34 7.99 -1.77
N ILE A 32 -7.21 9.19 -1.22
CA ILE A 32 -8.25 9.77 -0.38
C ILE A 32 -9.34 10.17 -1.36
N ALA A 33 -10.39 9.35 -1.46
CA ALA A 33 -11.48 9.55 -2.40
C ALA A 33 -12.44 10.65 -1.92
N GLY A 34 -11.90 11.80 -1.48
CA GLY A 34 -12.66 12.95 -0.99
C GLY A 34 -11.91 13.80 0.05
N ASN A 35 -12.58 14.85 0.53
CA ASN A 35 -12.10 15.65 1.66
C ASN A 35 -12.49 14.95 2.97
N ILE A 36 -11.68 14.01 3.44
CA ILE A 36 -11.94 13.29 4.69
C ILE A 36 -11.47 14.15 5.85
N ASP A 37 -12.38 14.46 6.77
CA ASP A 37 -12.06 15.16 8.00
C ASP A 37 -11.09 14.30 8.84
N PRO A 38 -9.88 14.81 9.18
CA PRO A 38 -8.90 14.05 9.96
C PRO A 38 -9.37 13.75 11.40
N SER A 39 -10.43 14.41 11.88
CA SER A 39 -11.01 14.14 13.20
C SER A 39 -11.93 12.90 13.23
N VAL A 40 -12.30 12.36 12.07
CA VAL A 40 -13.15 11.15 11.98
C VAL A 40 -12.34 9.91 11.64
N SER A 41 -12.71 8.77 12.23
CA SER A 41 -12.12 7.49 11.88
C SER A 41 -12.36 7.17 10.40
N SER A 42 -11.38 6.55 9.75
CA SER A 42 -11.43 6.15 8.33
C SER A 42 -11.19 4.66 8.16
N MET A 43 -11.60 4.11 7.01
CA MET A 43 -11.37 2.71 6.62
C MET A 43 -10.94 2.62 5.15
N THR A 44 -10.48 1.45 4.72
CA THR A 44 -10.09 1.19 3.33
C THR A 44 -11.20 0.43 2.61
N ASP A 45 -11.59 0.90 1.43
CA ASP A 45 -12.57 0.21 0.58
C ASP A 45 -11.96 -0.96 -0.20
N ALA A 46 -12.78 -1.72 -0.93
CA ALA A 46 -12.33 -2.86 -1.73
C ALA A 46 -11.35 -2.49 -2.87
N SER A 47 -11.34 -1.23 -3.28
CA SER A 47 -10.45 -0.68 -4.31
C SER A 47 -9.15 -0.11 -3.73
N GLY A 48 -8.99 -0.10 -2.40
CA GLY A 48 -7.82 0.43 -1.72
C GLY A 48 -7.86 1.95 -1.48
N ASN A 49 -9.01 2.60 -1.64
CA ASN A 49 -9.19 4.02 -1.31
C ASN A 49 -9.48 4.20 0.18
N VAL A 50 -9.08 5.35 0.73
CA VAL A 50 -9.46 5.74 2.09
C VAL A 50 -10.81 6.44 2.04
N VAL A 51 -11.74 5.96 2.86
CA VAL A 51 -13.12 6.44 2.99
C VAL A 51 -13.46 6.64 4.48
N PRO A 52 -14.42 7.50 4.84
CA PRO A 52 -14.89 7.62 6.22
C PRO A 52 -15.39 6.27 6.75
N PHE A 53 -15.15 6.00 8.04
CA PHE A 53 -15.60 4.78 8.68
C PHE A 53 -17.14 4.75 8.77
N ASP A 54 -17.74 3.67 8.25
CA ASP A 54 -19.18 3.44 8.31
C ASP A 54 -19.48 2.20 9.15
N ALA A 55 -19.87 2.41 10.41
CA ALA A 55 -20.19 1.35 11.36
C ALA A 55 -21.39 0.47 10.92
N THR A 56 -22.19 0.90 9.94
CA THR A 56 -23.31 0.10 9.40
C THR A 56 -22.83 -0.96 8.42
N LYS A 57 -21.65 -0.77 7.81
CA LYS A 57 -21.04 -1.67 6.82
C LYS A 57 -20.00 -2.61 7.42
N VAL A 58 -19.71 -2.46 8.72
CA VAL A 58 -18.85 -3.41 9.45
C VAL A 58 -19.63 -4.69 9.72
N PHE A 59 -18.98 -5.84 9.57
CA PHE A 59 -19.56 -7.11 9.96
C PHE A 59 -19.92 -7.09 11.45
N LYS A 60 -21.22 -7.07 11.74
CA LYS A 60 -21.75 -7.17 13.09
C LYS A 60 -22.10 -8.64 13.34
N ASP A 61 -21.25 -9.33 14.08
CA ASP A 61 -21.44 -10.75 14.40
C ASP A 61 -22.83 -11.04 15.00
N ALA A 62 -23.33 -10.15 15.87
CA ALA A 62 -24.68 -10.25 16.44
C ALA A 62 -25.80 -10.12 15.37
N THR A 63 -25.70 -9.13 14.48
CA THR A 63 -26.68 -8.94 13.39
C THR A 63 -26.61 -10.05 12.35
N ALA A 64 -25.42 -10.58 12.06
CA ALA A 64 -25.23 -11.72 11.16
C ALA A 64 -25.78 -13.03 11.74
N LYS A 65 -25.76 -13.18 13.07
CA LYS A 65 -26.32 -14.32 13.80
C LYS A 65 -27.81 -14.19 14.13
N GLY A 66 -28.44 -13.06 13.80
CA GLY A 66 -29.88 -12.84 14.01
C GLY A 66 -30.32 -12.82 15.47
N ILE A 67 -29.42 -12.41 16.37
CA ILE A 67 -29.61 -12.33 17.83
C ILE A 67 -29.71 -10.89 18.31
#